data_AF-A0A969HG48-F1
#
_entry.id   AF-A0A969HG48-F1
#
_cell.length_a   1.000
_cell.length_b   1.000
_cell.length_c   1.000
_cell.angle_alpha   90.00
_cell.angle_beta   90.00
_cell.angle_gamma   90.00
#
_symmetry.space_group_name_H-M   'P 1'
#
loop_
_entity.id
_entity.type
_entity.pdbx_description
1 polymer ?
#
loop_
_entity_poly.entity_id
_entity_poly.type
_entity_poly.pdbx_seq_one_letter_code
_entity_poly.pdbx_strand_id
1 'polypeptide(L)' 'MADPKIIRDWLLVTQDTIFILQEWSGRLEQWQARGQIEPGDFAEACRQLREAGLWGWAAEAGGHGIAALARVARTEGDE' A
#
# COMPACT_ATOMS: atom_id res chain seq x y z
N MET A 1 -10.58 25.75 21.78
CA MET A 1 -10.41 24.32 22.13
C MET A 1 -10.96 23.51 20.97
N ALA A 2 -10.22 22.50 20.50
CA ALA A 2 -10.73 21.59 19.48
C ALA A 2 -11.81 20.69 20.10
N ASP A 3 -12.84 20.36 19.32
CA ASP A 3 -13.92 19.46 19.72
C ASP A 3 -13.32 18.07 20.01
N PRO A 4 -13.52 17.49 21.22
CA PRO A 4 -13.04 16.15 21.57
C PRO A 4 -13.44 15.06 20.57
N LYS A 5 -14.58 15.21 19.90
CA LYS A 5 -15.02 14.30 18.84
C LYS A 5 -14.11 14.38 17.62
N ILE A 6 -13.76 15.58 17.18
CA ILE A 6 -12.85 15.78 16.04
C ILE A 6 -11.49 15.16 16.32
N ILE A 7 -10.96 15.33 17.54
CA ILE A 7 -9.68 14.72 17.94
C ILE A 7 -9.78 13.19 17.89
N ARG A 8 -10.86 12.61 18.44
CA ARG A 8 -11.07 11.15 18.43
C ARG A 8 -11.18 10.60 17.02
N ASP A 9 -12.00 11.22 16.17
CA ASP A 9 -12.22 10.77 14.79
C ASP A 9 -10.91 10.84 13.99
N TRP A 10 -10.14 11.91 14.16
CA TRP A 10 -8.81 12.04 13.55
C TRP A 10 -7.83 10.96 14.04
N LEU A 11 -7.81 10.65 15.33
CA LEU A 11 -6.95 9.61 15.89
C LEU A 11 -7.29 8.22 15.33
N LEU A 12 -8.58 7.91 15.17
CA LEU A 12 -9.03 6.63 14.61
C LEU A 12 -8.59 6.49 13.15
N VAL A 13 -8.87 7.49 12.31
CA VAL A 13 -8.45 7.48 10.90
C VAL A 13 -6.93 7.40 10.77
N THR A 14 -6.19 8.06 11.67
CA THR A 14 -4.73 8.00 11.68
C THR A 14 -4.22 6.60 12.05
N GLN A 15 -4.83 5.94 13.03
CA GLN A 15 -4.49 4.56 13.41
C GLN A 15 -4.76 3.57 12.28
N ASP A 16 -5.92 3.67 11.63
CA ASP A 16 -6.29 2.82 10.49
C ASP A 16 -5.31 3.03 9.32
N THR A 17 -4.93 4.28 9.05
CA THR A 17 -3.92 4.62 8.04
C THR A 17 -2.57 3.97 8.35
N ILE A 18 -2.10 4.06 9.59
CA ILE A 18 -0.83 3.46 10.01
C ILE A 18 -0.87 1.94 9.84
N PHE A 19 -1.98 1.31 10.23
CA PHE A 19 -2.15 -0.14 10.09
C PHE A 19 -2.03 -0.58 8.62
N ILE A 20 -2.71 0.10 7.70
CA ILE A 20 -2.65 -0.20 6.26
C ILE A 20 -1.22 -0.04 5.71
N LEU A 21 -0.49 1.00 6.15
CA LEU A 21 0.90 1.21 5.76
C LEU A 21 1.83 0.13 6.31
N GLN A 22 1.59 -0.38 7.52
CA GLN A 22 2.35 -1.49 8.10
C GLN A 22 2.09 -2.79 7.33
N GLU A 23 0.84 -3.08 6.97
CA GLU A 23 0.51 -4.23 6.12
C GLU A 23 1.20 -4.14 4.76
N TRP A 24 1.17 -2.95 4.14
CA TRP A 24 1.87 -2.71 2.88
C TRP A 24 3.38 -2.92 3.01
N SER A 25 4.01 -2.42 4.08
CA SER A 25 5.44 -2.66 4.36
C SER A 25 5.74 -4.16 4.47
N GLY A 26 4.91 -4.92 5.20
CA GLY A 26 5.08 -6.36 5.33
C GLY A 26 4.93 -7.12 4.01
N ARG A 27 4.12 -6.63 3.07
CA ARG A 27 4.03 -7.19 1.71
C ARG A 27 5.32 -6.95 0.91
N LEU A 28 5.90 -5.75 1.00
CA LEU A 28 7.16 -5.44 0.33
C LEU A 28 8.29 -6.35 0.83
N GLU A 29 8.37 -6.59 2.14
CA GLU A 29 9.34 -7.52 2.74
C GLU A 29 9.13 -8.95 2.25
N GLN A 30 7.89 -9.41 2.15
CA GLN A 30 7.56 -10.74 1.64
C GLN A 30 7.95 -10.90 0.16
N TRP A 31 7.63 -9.90 -0.67
CA TRP A 31 8.01 -9.91 -2.09
C TRP A 31 9.54 -9.91 -2.25
N GLN A 32 10.25 -9.11 -1.44
CA GLN A 32 11.71 -9.12 -1.42
C GLN A 32 12.26 -10.49 -1.00
N ALA A 33 11.70 -11.12 0.03
CA ALA A 33 12.16 -12.42 0.51
C ALA A 33 11.90 -13.55 -0.50
N ARG A 34 10.79 -13.47 -1.24
CA ARG A 34 10.41 -14.45 -2.27
C ARG A 34 11.15 -14.21 -3.59
N GLY A 35 11.57 -12.98 -3.87
CA GLY A 35 12.19 -12.59 -5.13
C GLY A 35 11.23 -12.55 -6.32
N GLN A 36 9.93 -12.72 -6.09
CA GLN A 36 8.88 -12.77 -7.11
C GLN A 36 7.62 -12.03 -6.62
N ILE A 37 6.78 -11.59 -7.56
CA ILE A 37 5.57 -10.83 -7.25
C ILE A 37 4.39 -11.39 -8.04
N GLU A 38 3.44 -12.00 -7.32
CA GLU A 38 2.22 -12.49 -7.92
C GLU A 38 1.35 -11.31 -8.42
N PRO A 39 0.97 -11.26 -9.71
CA PRO A 39 0.18 -10.14 -10.25
C PRO A 39 -1.14 -9.90 -9.51
N GLY A 40 -1.80 -10.98 -9.05
CA GLY A 40 -3.03 -10.87 -8.25
C GLY A 40 -2.81 -10.22 -6.89
N ASP A 41 -1.74 -10.60 -6.19
CA ASP A 41 -1.41 -10.05 -4.87
C ASP A 41 -0.98 -8.58 -4.98
N PHE A 42 -0.20 -8.23 -6.00
CA PHE A 42 0.17 -6.84 -6.27
C PHE A 42 -1.05 -5.97 -6.61
N ALA A 43 -1.96 -6.46 -7.45
CA ALA A 43 -3.18 -5.74 -7.82
C ALA A 43 -4.09 -5.51 -6.60
N GLU A 44 -4.26 -6.52 -5.76
CA GLU A 44 -5.05 -6.45 -4.53
C GLU A 44 -4.45 -5.44 -3.56
N ALA A 45 -3.15 -5.50 -3.33
CA ALA A 45 -2.48 -4.56 -2.45
C ALA A 45 -2.59 -3.11 -2.99
N CYS A 46 -2.49 -2.90 -4.31
CA CYS A 46 -2.72 -1.59 -4.92
C CYS A 46 -4.17 -1.10 -4.75
N ARG A 47 -5.15 -2.01 -4.79
CA ARG A 47 -6.57 -1.70 -4.52
C ARG A 47 -6.75 -1.22 -3.08
N GLN A 48 -6.14 -1.91 -2.11
CA GLN A 48 -6.20 -1.55 -0.69
C GLN A 48 -5.65 -0.14 -0.43
N LEU A 49 -4.52 0.23 -1.03
CA LEU A 49 -3.99 1.60 -0.93
C LEU A 49 -4.94 2.67 -1.51
N ARG A 50 -5.67 2.36 -2.59
CA ARG A 50 -6.65 3.28 -3.20
C ARG A 50 -7.87 3.46 -2.32
N GLU A 51 -8.40 2.37 -1.78
CA GLU A 51 -9.55 2.39 -0.87
C GLU A 51 -9.24 3.13 0.43
N ALA A 52 -8.00 3.05 0.88
CA ALA A 52 -7.49 3.82 2.01
C ALA A 52 -7.24 5.32 1.70
N GLY A 53 -7.36 5.74 0.44
CA GLY A 53 -7.00 7.10 0.01
C GLY A 53 -5.50 7.40 0.01
N LEU A 54 -4.65 6.38 0.17
CA LEU A 54 -3.18 6.50 0.29
C LEU A 54 -2.44 6.41 -1.04
N TRP A 55 -3.15 6.18 -2.14
CA TRP A 55 -2.55 6.07 -3.47
C TRP A 55 -1.74 7.31 -3.87
N GLY A 56 -2.23 8.52 -3.54
CA GLY A 56 -1.51 9.77 -3.82
C GLY A 56 -0.14 9.79 -3.12
N TRP A 57 -0.12 9.52 -1.82
CA TRP A 57 1.12 9.39 -1.05
C TRP A 57 2.02 8.29 -1.60
N ALA A 58 1.48 7.12 -1.91
CA ALA A 58 2.26 5.99 -2.41
C ALA A 58 2.89 6.30 -3.78
N ALA A 59 2.17 7.01 -4.65
CA ALA A 59 2.68 7.45 -5.95
C ALA A 59 3.77 8.54 -5.83
N GLU A 60 3.67 9.42 -4.83
CA GLU A 60 4.68 10.45 -4.57
C GLU A 60 5.93 9.87 -3.89
N ALA A 61 5.75 9.11 -2.82
CA ALA A 61 6.83 8.53 -2.03
C ALA A 61 7.54 7.36 -2.75
N GLY A 62 6.77 6.56 -3.49
CA GLY A 62 7.22 5.32 -4.11
C GLY A 62 7.18 5.30 -5.64
N GLY A 63 6.91 6.44 -6.31
CA GLY A 63 6.52 6.52 -7.71
C GLY A 63 7.24 5.57 -8.68
N HIS A 64 8.58 5.64 -8.74
CA HIS A 64 9.37 4.75 -9.60
C HIS A 64 9.37 3.29 -9.14
N GLY A 65 9.28 3.04 -7.84
CA GLY A 65 9.20 1.70 -7.25
C GLY A 65 7.89 1.00 -7.63
N ILE A 66 6.74 1.66 -7.47
CA ILE A 66 5.43 1.06 -7.83
C ILE A 66 5.38 0.72 -9.33
N ALA A 67 5.88 1.62 -10.19
CA ALA A 67 5.95 1.36 -11.62
C ALA A 67 6.89 0.20 -11.98
N ALA A 68 8.00 0.03 -11.27
CA ALA A 68 8.92 -1.09 -11.45
C ALA A 68 8.29 -2.41 -10.99
N LEU A 69 7.65 -2.44 -9.81
CA LEU A 69 6.94 -3.60 -9.29
C LEU A 69 5.80 -4.02 -10.24
N ALA A 70 5.06 -3.06 -10.79
CA ALA A 70 4.02 -3.33 -11.78
C ALA A 70 4.54 -3.95 -13.08
N ARG A 71 5.79 -3.68 -13.48
CA ARG A 71 6.42 -4.35 -14.63
C ARG A 71 6.77 -5.78 -14.28
N VAL A 72 7.44 -6.00 -13.14
CA VAL A 72 7.84 -7.32 -12.64
C VAL A 72 6.63 -8.24 -12.54
N ALA A 73 5.56 -7.79 -11.89
CA ALA A 73 4.34 -8.55 -11.70
C ALA A 73 3.63 -8.92 -13.03
N ARG A 74 3.83 -8.16 -14.11
CA ARG A 74 3.26 -8.49 -15.44
C ARG A 74 4.10 -9.50 -16.22
N THR A 75 5.41 -9.52 -15.99
CA THR A 75 6.33 -10.45 -16.68
C THR A 75 6.23 -11.89 -16.18
N GLU A 76 5.74 -12.14 -14.96
CA GLU A 76 5.60 -13.49 -14.38
C GLU A 76 4.24 -14.15 -14.65
N GLY A 77 3.35 -13.49 -15.41
CA GLY A 77 2.00 -13.99 -15.72
C GLY A 77 1.83 -14.67 -17.08
N ASP A 78 2.91 -14.87 -17.84
CA ASP A 78 2.89 -15.35 -19.25
C ASP A 78 3.58 -16.73 -19.44
N GLU A 79 3.76 -17.54 -18.39
CA GLU A 79 4.23 -18.94 -18.48
C GLU A 79 3.13 -19.98 -18.22
#